data_AF-A0A6J3A4X6-F1
#
_entry.id   AF-A0A6J3A4X6-F1
#
_cell.length_a   1.000
_cell.length_b   1.000
_cell.length_c   1.000
_cell.angle_alpha   90.00
_cell.angle_beta   90.00
_cell.angle_gamma   90.00
#
_symmetry.space_group_name_H-M   'P 1'
#
loop_
_entity.id
_entity.type
_entity.pdbx_description
1 polymer ?
#
loop_
_entity_poly.entity_id
_entity_poly.type
_entity_poly.pdbx_seq_one_letter_code
_entity_poly.pdbx_strand_id
1 'polypeptide(L)' 'MERQQTDNLLKSHASGTYLIRERPAEAERFAISIKFNEEVKHIKVVEKDSWVHITEAKKFESLLVGDPGSPVAWP' A
#
# COMPACT_ATOMS: atom_id res chain seq x y z
N MET A 1 -6.83 5.52 7.35
CA MET A 1 -6.82 6.67 6.42
C MET A 1 -7.85 6.43 5.32
N GLU A 2 -8.66 7.43 4.97
CA GLU A 2 -9.74 7.25 3.99
C GLU A 2 -9.23 7.31 2.54
N ARG A 3 -9.95 6.61 1.65
CA ARG A 3 -9.58 6.50 0.22
C ARG A 3 -9.46 7.87 -0.44
N GLN A 4 -10.36 8.79 -0.10
CA GLN A 4 -10.42 10.13 -0.68
C GLN A 4 -9.21 11.00 -0.28
N GLN A 5 -8.76 10.93 0.97
CA GLN A 5 -7.53 11.60 1.39
C GLN A 5 -6.31 11.06 0.64
N THR A 6 -6.25 9.73 0.49
CA THR A 6 -5.12 9.07 -0.19
C THR A 6 -5.07 9.47 -1.67
N ASP A 7 -6.23 9.54 -2.32
CA ASP A 7 -6.35 9.98 -3.71
C ASP A 7 -5.87 11.42 -3.91
N ASN A 8 -6.26 12.35 -3.04
CA ASN A 8 -5.77 13.73 -3.08
C ASN A 8 -4.25 13.84 -2.86
N LEU A 9 -3.70 13.08 -1.89
CA LEU A 9 -2.26 13.02 -1.64
C LEU A 9 -1.49 12.51 -2.87
N LEU A 10 -1.93 11.38 -3.42
CA LEU A 10 -1.29 10.75 -4.58
C LEU A 10 -1.49 11.54 -5.87
N LYS A 11 -2.60 12.25 -6.04
CA LYS A 11 -2.84 13.13 -7.19
C LYS A 11 -1.93 14.35 -7.19
N SER A 12 -1.58 14.88 -6.01
CA SER A 12 -0.66 16.02 -5.89
C SER A 12 0.82 15.62 -5.97
N HIS A 13 1.13 14.33 -5.97
CA HIS A 13 2.49 13.80 -6.03
C HIS A 13 2.85 13.20 -7.39
N ALA A 14 4.15 12.99 -7.61
CA ALA A 14 4.69 12.39 -8.82
C ALA A 14 4.29 10.91 -8.96
N SER A 15 4.26 10.41 -10.19
CA SER A 15 4.08 8.99 -10.49
C SER A 15 5.16 8.14 -9.82
N GLY A 16 4.75 7.01 -9.24
CA GLY A 16 5.62 6.15 -8.42
C GLY A 16 5.45 6.36 -6.91
N THR A 17 4.76 7.42 -6.48
CA THR A 17 4.40 7.60 -5.08
C THR A 17 3.38 6.55 -4.67
N TYR A 18 3.62 5.86 -3.56
CA TYR A 18 2.70 4.87 -3.00
C TYR A 18 2.55 5.04 -1.49
N LEU A 19 1.39 4.63 -0.99
CA LEU A 19 1.02 4.72 0.41
C LEU A 19 0.25 3.46 0.81
N ILE A 20 0.61 2.91 1.96
CA ILE A 20 -0.11 1.79 2.57
C ILE A 20 -1.11 2.40 3.56
N ARG A 21 -2.38 2.04 3.43
CA ARG A 21 -3.45 2.46 4.34
C ARG A 21 -4.01 1.24 5.06
N GLU A 22 -4.18 1.36 6.36
CA GLU A 22 -4.92 0.36 7.15
C GLU A 22 -6.43 0.55 6.98
N ARG A 23 -7.14 -0.56 6.84
CA ARG A 23 -8.60 -0.65 6.89
C ARG A 23 -9.00 -1.44 8.14
N PRO A 24 -10.15 -1.12 8.76
CA PRO A 24 -10.64 -1.82 9.94
C PRO A 24 -11.21 -3.23 9.66
N ALA A 25 -11.18 -3.71 8.41
CA ALA A 25 -11.67 -5.04 8.08
C ALA A 25 -10.63 -6.10 8.48
N GLU A 26 -10.99 -7.04 9.35
CA GLU A 26 -10.09 -8.08 9.87
C GLU A 26 -9.33 -8.85 8.78
N ALA A 27 -10.01 -9.22 7.67
CA ALA A 27 -9.39 -9.92 6.57
C ALA A 27 -8.69 -8.99 5.56
N GLU A 28 -9.04 -7.70 5.49
CA GLU A 28 -8.52 -6.75 4.49
C GLU A 28 -7.80 -5.60 5.16
N ARG A 29 -6.99 -5.93 6.17
CA ARG A 29 -6.42 -4.96 7.09
C ARG A 29 -5.61 -3.88 6.38
N PHE A 30 -5.11 -4.15 5.17
CA PHE A 30 -4.30 -3.20 4.42
C PHE A 30 -4.85 -2.95 3.00
N ALA A 31 -4.56 -1.77 2.48
CA ALA A 31 -4.68 -1.49 1.06
C ALA A 31 -3.51 -0.60 0.63
N ILE A 32 -2.96 -0.88 -0.55
CA ILE A 32 -1.88 -0.09 -1.12
C ILE A 32 -2.50 0.85 -2.14
N SER A 33 -2.20 2.13 -2.05
CA SER A 33 -2.62 3.12 -3.05
C SER A 33 -1.37 3.66 -3.70
N ILE A 34 -1.29 3.59 -5.03
CA ILE A 34 -0.12 4.03 -5.80
C ILE A 34 -0.56 4.93 -6.94
N LYS A 35 0.14 6.04 -7.13
CA LYS A 35 0.00 6.88 -8.31
C LYS A 35 0.81 6.25 -9.43
N PHE A 36 0.14 5.75 -10.45
CA PHE A 36 0.78 5.22 -11.65
C PHE A 36 0.36 6.07 -12.85
N ASN A 37 1.34 6.72 -13.49
CA ASN A 37 1.09 7.78 -14.47
C ASN A 37 0.15 8.85 -13.88
N GLU A 38 -1.06 8.98 -14.41
CA GLU A 38 -2.09 9.90 -13.92
C GLU A 38 -3.22 9.20 -13.14
N GLU A 39 -3.15 7.89 -12.97
CA GLU A 39 -4.15 7.11 -12.26
C GLU A 39 -3.72 6.73 -10.85
N VAL A 40 -4.63 6.86 -9.89
CA VAL A 40 -4.45 6.30 -8.55
C VAL A 40 -5.02 4.90 -8.54
N LYS A 41 -4.14 3.90 -8.47
CA LYS A 41 -4.54 2.50 -8.34
C LYS A 41 -4.59 2.12 -6.87
N HIS A 42 -5.67 1.43 -6.50
CA HIS A 42 -5.81 0.88 -5.16
C HIS A 42 -5.78 -0.63 -5.24
N ILE A 43 -4.84 -1.21 -4.53
CA ILE A 43 -4.61 -2.64 -4.45
C ILE A 43 -5.09 -3.09 -3.07
N LYS A 44 -5.99 -4.06 -3.04
CA LYS A 44 -6.48 -4.66 -1.80
C LYS A 44 -5.46 -5.66 -1.30
N VAL A 45 -5.15 -5.57 0.00
CA VAL A 45 -4.27 -6.50 0.68
C VAL A 45 -5.09 -7.24 1.73
N VAL A 46 -4.94 -8.55 1.72
CA VAL A 46 -5.64 -9.47 2.62
C VAL A 46 -4.58 -10.17 3.45
N GLU A 47 -4.74 -10.19 4.77
CA GLU A 47 -3.88 -10.98 5.64
C GLU A 47 -4.61 -12.25 6.03
N LYS A 48 -4.00 -13.40 5.72
CA LYS A 48 -4.59 -14.71 6.00
C LYS A 48 -3.49 -15.72 6.28
N ASP A 49 -3.67 -16.57 7.29
CA ASP A 49 -2.76 -17.68 7.59
C ASP A 49 -1.28 -17.25 7.78
N SER A 50 -1.05 -16.05 8.37
CA SER A 50 0.27 -15.41 8.50
C SER A 50 0.95 -14.99 7.18
N TRP A 51 0.21 -14.97 6.07
CA TRP A 51 0.64 -14.46 4.77
C TRP A 51 -0.11 -13.19 4.38
N VAL A 52 0.59 -12.31 3.69
CA VAL A 52 0.05 -11.12 3.04
C VAL A 52 -0.31 -11.44 1.60
N HIS A 53 -1.61 -11.51 1.30
CA HIS A 53 -2.14 -11.68 -0.03
C HIS A 53 -2.41 -10.31 -0.67
N ILE A 54 -1.53 -9.88 -1.56
CA ILE A 54 -1.75 -8.69 -2.38
C ILE A 54 -2.51 -9.17 -3.63
N THR A 55 -3.83 -8.96 -3.66
CA THR A 55 -4.75 -9.59 -4.65
C THR A 55 -4.79 -11.12 -4.56
N GLU A 56 -5.73 -11.78 -5.27
CA GLU A 56 -5.81 -13.25 -5.31
C GLU A 56 -4.60 -13.91 -5.99
N ALA A 57 -3.80 -13.15 -6.74
CA ALA A 57 -2.71 -13.69 -7.56
C ALA A 57 -1.32 -13.64 -6.88
N LYS A 58 -1.09 -12.82 -5.85
CA LYS A 58 0.22 -12.70 -5.21
C LYS A 58 0.15 -12.81 -3.69
N LYS A 59 1.03 -13.65 -3.12
CA LYS A 59 1.24 -13.81 -1.68
C LYS A 59 2.67 -13.44 -1.30
N PHE A 60 2.83 -12.83 -0.14
CA PHE A 60 4.08 -12.35 0.42
C PHE A 60 4.12 -12.65 1.92
N GLU A 61 5.31 -12.77 2.52
CA GLU A 61 5.45 -12.95 3.98
C GLU A 61 5.26 -11.64 4.74
N SER A 62 5.58 -10.49 4.11
CA SER A 62 5.43 -9.16 4.70
C SER A 62 5.17 -8.11 3.63
N LEU A 63 4.42 -7.06 3.99
CA LEU A 63 4.23 -5.87 3.15
C LEU A 63 5.46 -4.96 3.10
N LEU A 64 6.30 -5.02 4.13
CA LEU A 64 7.46 -4.16 4.27
C LEU A 64 8.70 -5.03 4.19
N VAL A 65 9.52 -4.79 3.16
CA VAL A 65 10.90 -5.28 3.08
C VAL A 65 11.86 -4.16 3.50
N GLY A 66 11.47 -3.45 4.56
CA GLY A 66 12.26 -2.37 5.14
C GLY A 66 12.86 -2.88 6.43
N ASP A 67 14.17 -3.10 6.44
CA ASP A 67 14.91 -3.22 7.69
C ASP A 67 14.61 -1.96 8.53
N PRO A 68 14.05 -2.10 9.75
CA PRO A 68 13.65 -0.94 10.56
C PRO A 68 14.83 -0.04 10.97
N GLY A 69 16.08 -0.40 10.63
CA GLY A 69 17.29 0.35 10.91
C GLY A 69 17.90 1.12 9.72
N SER A 70 17.34 1.03 8.51
CA SER A 70 17.94 1.70 7.35
C SER A 70 17.29 3.07 7.08
N PRO A 71 18.01 4.19 7.28
CA PRO A 71 17.52 5.50 6.88
C PRO A 71 17.48 5.54 5.34
N VAL A 72 16.29 5.35 4.78
CA VAL A 72 16.03 5.65 3.37
C VAL A 72 16.18 7.16 3.20
N ALA A 73 17.38 7.59 2.82
CA ALA A 73 17.62 8.94 2.33
C ALA A 73 16.94 9.06 0.97
N TRP A 74 15.78 9.73 0.94
CA TRP A 74 15.13 10.12 -0.29
C TRP A 74 15.93 11.29 -0.89
N PRO A 75 16.44 11.19 -2.14
CA PRO A 75 17.03 12.34 -2.83
C PRO A 75 15.97 13.36 -3.25
#